data_AF-A0A7X4B8B1-F1
#
_entry.id   AF-A0A7X4B8B1-F1
#
_cell.length_a   1.000
_cell.length_b   1.000
_cell.length_c   1.000
_cell.angle_alpha   90.00
_cell.angle_beta   90.00
_cell.angle_gamma   90.00
#
_symmetry.space_group_name_H-M   'P 1'
#
loop_
_entity.id
_entity.type
_entity.pdbx_description
1 polymer ?
#
loop_
_entity_poly.entity_id
_entity_poly.type
_entity_poly.pdbx_seq_one_letter_code
_entity_poly.pdbx_strand_id
1 'polypeptide(L)'
;MIRKLQLVTGDQALAGRPQAMPVTNRHHVNGNPLSPPFPDGMALAMFGLGCFWGAEKKFWEFPKVYSTSVGYSGGFTPNPTYREVCTGMTGHNEVVRIVYPPDRVSYAGLLRLFWESHDPTQGMRQGNDVGTQYRSGIYVYDETQKAIAEQTQQQYQQALSRQGYSSITTEIAEASEFYYAEDYHQQYLAPNPTGFGGGGGTGFALALPQRESQMLIKNETATLEEQTAERNPLDQFGQWFDEMLGAGFAEPHAMNLATVGRTGEVTSRMVLLKSFDEAGFVFFTNYNSSKAQDLHATRAAALCFWWDRLYRQVRISGRVEKIPAADSAEYFRSRPRGSQLGTLASQQSQVIEDYSVLEKAYQDLQQRYQGQEIPCPEHWGGYRIIPSQYEFWQGRPNRLHDRLRYSLTAAEEWKLERLSP
;
A
#
# COMPACT_ATOMS: atom_id res chain seq x y z
N MET A 1 15.30 -15.76 41.24
CA MET A 1 15.40 -14.86 40.07
C MET A 1 15.64 -15.60 38.75
N ILE A 2 16.46 -16.66 38.71
CA ILE A 2 16.83 -17.39 37.46
C ILE A 2 15.64 -18.04 36.72
N ARG A 3 14.58 -18.47 37.42
CA ARG A 3 13.42 -19.19 36.83
C ARG A 3 12.62 -18.40 35.78
N LYS A 4 12.66 -17.06 35.78
CA LYS A 4 11.89 -16.23 34.81
C LYS A 4 12.57 -16.03 33.46
N LEU A 5 13.83 -16.47 33.31
CA LEU A 5 14.61 -16.29 32.08
C LEU A 5 14.78 -17.59 31.29
N GLN A 6 14.14 -18.67 31.74
CA GLN A 6 14.15 -19.96 31.07
C GLN A 6 12.71 -20.37 30.75
N LEU A 7 12.48 -20.82 29.52
CA LEU A 7 11.20 -21.39 29.13
C LEU A 7 10.99 -22.70 29.90
N VAL A 8 9.76 -22.88 30.40
CA VAL A 8 9.32 -24.16 30.97
C VAL A 8 9.11 -25.19 29.86
N THR A 9 9.21 -26.46 30.21
CA THR A 9 8.74 -27.56 29.35
C THR A 9 7.24 -27.78 29.55
N GLY A 10 6.59 -28.50 28.62
CA GLY A 10 5.14 -28.72 28.67
C GLY A 10 4.67 -29.44 29.95
N ASP A 11 5.47 -30.35 30.51
CA ASP A 11 5.20 -31.06 31.77
C ASP A 11 5.39 -30.17 33.02
N GLN A 12 6.14 -29.08 32.89
CA GLN A 12 6.35 -28.10 33.96
C GLN A 12 5.35 -26.95 33.93
N ALA A 13 4.63 -26.80 32.82
CA ALA A 13 3.72 -25.70 32.61
C ALA A 13 2.49 -25.80 33.52
N LEU A 14 1.89 -24.66 33.86
CA LEU A 14 0.62 -24.63 34.58
C LEU A 14 -0.46 -25.32 33.74
N ALA A 15 -1.37 -26.04 34.41
CA ALA A 15 -2.46 -26.76 33.75
C ALA A 15 -3.47 -25.84 33.05
N GLY A 16 -3.56 -24.58 33.47
CA GLY A 16 -4.46 -23.60 32.89
C GLY A 16 -5.92 -23.89 33.20
N ARG A 17 -6.81 -23.51 32.28
CA ARG A 17 -8.26 -23.69 32.46
C ARG A 17 -8.96 -24.01 31.13
N PRO A 18 -10.11 -24.70 31.17
CA PRO A 18 -10.87 -24.99 29.95
C PRO A 18 -11.71 -23.81 29.47
N GLN A 19 -12.04 -22.84 30.33
CA GLN A 19 -12.85 -21.69 29.94
C GLN A 19 -12.02 -20.61 29.25
N ALA A 20 -12.46 -20.20 28.05
CA ALA A 20 -11.91 -19.06 27.34
C ALA A 20 -12.09 -17.76 28.14
N MET A 21 -11.14 -16.84 27.97
CA MET A 21 -11.24 -15.51 28.58
C MET A 21 -12.43 -14.75 27.97
N PRO A 22 -13.40 -14.27 28.77
CA PRO A 22 -14.43 -13.39 28.26
C PRO A 22 -13.81 -12.05 27.87
N VAL A 23 -14.11 -11.61 26.65
CA VAL A 23 -13.71 -10.29 26.13
C VAL A 23 -14.90 -9.61 25.47
N THR A 24 -14.99 -8.30 25.63
CA THR A 24 -15.95 -7.47 24.92
C THR A 24 -15.56 -7.45 23.44
N ASN A 25 -16.39 -8.00 22.56
CA ASN A 25 -16.07 -8.11 21.13
C ASN A 25 -16.23 -6.77 20.37
N ARG A 26 -15.57 -5.72 20.85
CA ARG A 26 -15.62 -4.38 20.27
C ARG A 26 -14.33 -3.64 20.61
N HIS A 27 -13.56 -3.30 19.58
CA HIS A 27 -12.32 -2.54 19.69
C HIS A 27 -12.61 -1.13 20.16
N HIS A 28 -11.97 -0.69 21.25
CA HIS A 28 -12.29 0.59 21.88
C HIS A 28 -12.07 1.79 20.93
N VAL A 29 -11.00 1.76 20.13
CA VAL A 29 -10.59 2.90 19.27
C VAL A 29 -11.44 3.06 18.02
N ASN A 30 -11.77 1.96 17.33
CA ASN A 30 -12.38 2.00 16.00
C ASN A 30 -13.75 1.31 15.93
N GLY A 31 -14.19 0.65 17.00
CA GLY A 31 -15.48 -0.03 17.10
C GLY A 31 -15.59 -1.38 16.38
N ASN A 32 -14.55 -1.84 15.69
CA ASN A 32 -14.58 -3.11 14.94
C ASN A 32 -14.52 -4.33 15.88
N PRO A 33 -15.00 -5.51 15.46
CA PRO A 33 -14.87 -6.75 16.24
C PRO A 33 -13.41 -7.15 16.52
N LEU A 34 -13.17 -7.69 17.71
CA LEU A 34 -11.90 -8.29 18.14
C LEU A 34 -11.79 -9.77 17.79
N SER A 35 -12.94 -10.43 17.61
CA SER A 35 -13.08 -11.88 17.45
C SER A 35 -13.77 -12.23 16.15
N PRO A 36 -13.44 -13.39 15.55
CA PRO A 36 -14.07 -13.85 14.32
C PRO A 36 -15.59 -14.08 14.50
N PRO A 37 -16.36 -14.08 13.39
CA PRO A 37 -15.90 -13.94 12.02
C PRO A 37 -15.48 -12.50 11.69
N PHE A 38 -14.31 -12.36 11.06
CA PHE A 38 -13.88 -11.09 10.48
C PHE A 38 -14.45 -10.95 9.06
N PRO A 39 -14.52 -9.73 8.49
CA PRO A 39 -14.89 -9.55 7.10
C PRO A 39 -14.00 -10.37 6.15
N ASP A 40 -14.56 -10.74 5.00
CA ASP A 40 -13.80 -11.47 3.97
C ASP A 40 -12.57 -10.68 3.51
N GLY A 41 -11.51 -11.41 3.16
CA GLY A 41 -10.26 -10.83 2.68
C GLY A 41 -9.36 -10.26 3.78
N MET A 42 -9.65 -10.47 5.06
CA MET A 42 -8.75 -10.08 6.16
C MET A 42 -7.63 -11.11 6.38
N ALA A 43 -6.44 -10.62 6.71
CA ALA A 43 -5.29 -11.42 7.13
C ALA A 43 -4.97 -11.17 8.61
N LEU A 44 -4.22 -12.10 9.22
CA LEU A 44 -3.76 -12.04 10.60
C LEU A 44 -2.24 -11.89 10.66
N ALA A 45 -1.74 -11.11 11.62
CA ALA A 45 -0.34 -11.08 12.03
C ALA A 45 -0.26 -11.15 13.56
N MET A 46 0.81 -11.74 14.10
CA MET A 46 0.98 -11.88 15.55
C MET A 46 2.44 -11.65 15.98
N PHE A 47 2.65 -10.70 16.90
CA PHE A 47 3.98 -10.28 17.33
C PHE A 47 4.06 -10.14 18.85
N GLY A 48 5.18 -10.54 19.44
CA GLY A 48 5.55 -10.28 20.83
C GLY A 48 6.76 -9.36 20.89
N LEU A 49 6.66 -8.24 21.61
CA LEU A 49 7.68 -7.18 21.56
C LEU A 49 7.80 -6.43 22.90
N GLY A 50 7.67 -7.16 24.00
CA GLY A 50 7.63 -6.62 25.36
C GLY A 50 6.20 -6.44 25.87
N CYS A 51 6.01 -5.50 26.81
CA CYS A 51 4.69 -5.17 27.35
C CYS A 51 3.68 -4.89 26.23
N PHE A 52 2.64 -5.71 26.15
CA PHE A 52 1.69 -5.66 25.05
C PHE A 52 0.84 -4.36 24.99
N TRP A 53 0.79 -3.54 26.04
CA TRP A 53 -0.02 -2.32 26.08
C TRP A 53 0.53 -1.25 25.15
N GLY A 54 1.83 -0.96 25.26
CA GLY A 54 2.49 -0.03 24.35
C GLY A 54 2.66 -0.62 22.96
N ALA A 55 2.86 -1.94 22.87
CA ALA A 55 2.96 -2.64 21.60
C ALA A 55 1.66 -2.52 20.79
N GLU A 56 0.52 -2.83 21.40
CA GLU A 56 -0.79 -2.78 20.73
C GLU A 56 -1.10 -1.37 20.22
N LYS A 57 -0.77 -0.35 21.02
CA LYS A 57 -0.95 1.05 20.65
C LYS A 57 -0.36 1.40 19.30
N LYS A 58 0.88 0.99 19.08
CA LYS A 58 1.59 1.26 17.83
C LYS A 58 0.89 0.62 16.64
N PHE A 59 0.32 -0.57 16.83
CA PHE A 59 -0.37 -1.29 15.75
C PHE A 59 -1.78 -0.78 15.47
N TRP A 60 -2.56 -0.32 16.46
CA TRP A 60 -3.86 0.29 16.15
C TRP A 60 -3.71 1.68 15.51
N GLU A 61 -2.61 2.39 15.79
CA GLU A 61 -2.26 3.66 15.12
C GLU A 61 -1.74 3.45 13.70
N PHE A 62 -1.39 2.21 13.32
CA PHE A 62 -0.95 1.89 11.97
C PHE A 62 -2.11 2.09 10.98
N PRO A 63 -1.95 2.93 9.94
CA PRO A 63 -3.04 3.25 9.03
C PRO A 63 -3.68 2.01 8.40
N LYS A 64 -5.02 1.97 8.42
CA LYS A 64 -5.86 0.94 7.79
C LYS A 64 -5.80 -0.47 8.42
N VAL A 65 -5.17 -0.64 9.58
CA VAL A 65 -5.40 -1.83 10.41
C VAL A 65 -6.88 -1.92 10.79
N TYR A 66 -7.46 -3.12 10.70
CA TYR A 66 -8.88 -3.35 10.96
C TYR A 66 -9.17 -3.41 12.46
N SER A 67 -8.46 -4.25 13.20
CA SER A 67 -8.53 -4.30 14.67
C SER A 67 -7.25 -4.93 15.23
N THR A 68 -6.92 -4.60 16.48
CA THR A 68 -5.88 -5.28 17.26
C THR A 68 -6.47 -5.95 18.49
N SER A 69 -5.78 -6.93 19.04
CA SER A 69 -6.10 -7.52 20.34
C SER A 69 -4.82 -7.98 21.02
N VAL A 70 -4.79 -7.93 22.35
CA VAL A 70 -3.67 -8.45 23.13
C VAL A 70 -4.00 -9.78 23.79
N GLY A 71 -2.99 -10.62 23.94
CA GLY A 71 -3.17 -11.96 24.47
C GLY A 71 -1.86 -12.70 24.69
N TYR A 72 -2.00 -14.01 24.79
CA TYR A 72 -0.93 -14.95 25.12
C TYR A 72 -0.84 -16.02 24.05
N SER A 73 0.38 -16.30 23.57
CA SER A 73 0.66 -17.37 22.60
C SER A 73 2.11 -17.86 22.75
N GLY A 74 2.52 -18.89 22.00
CA GLY A 74 3.88 -19.45 22.05
C GLY A 74 4.23 -20.19 23.35
N GLY A 75 3.22 -20.61 24.11
CA GLY A 75 3.35 -21.35 25.38
C GLY A 75 2.44 -22.58 25.41
N PHE A 76 2.34 -23.21 26.57
CA PHE A 76 1.66 -24.51 26.73
C PHE A 76 0.32 -24.45 27.46
N THR A 77 0.17 -23.48 28.37
CA THR A 77 -0.97 -23.42 29.30
C THR A 77 -2.24 -22.93 28.61
N PRO A 78 -3.32 -23.72 28.51
CA PRO A 78 -4.56 -23.27 27.88
C PRO A 78 -5.26 -22.17 28.69
N ASN A 79 -5.78 -21.17 27.99
CA ASN A 79 -6.53 -20.03 28.53
C ASN A 79 -5.89 -19.37 29.77
N PRO A 80 -4.59 -19.03 29.75
CA PRO A 80 -3.92 -18.50 30.93
C PRO A 80 -4.43 -17.10 31.28
N THR A 81 -4.34 -16.74 32.56
CA THR A 81 -4.58 -15.36 33.05
C THR A 81 -3.28 -14.56 33.04
N TYR A 82 -3.38 -13.22 33.05
CA TYR A 82 -2.21 -12.35 33.18
C TYR A 82 -1.35 -12.74 34.39
N ARG A 83 -1.99 -13.01 35.53
CA ARG A 83 -1.31 -13.40 36.77
C ARG A 83 -0.50 -14.69 36.60
N GLU A 84 -1.05 -15.69 35.91
CA GLU A 84 -0.37 -16.95 35.64
C GLU A 84 0.81 -16.75 34.68
N VAL A 85 0.63 -15.97 33.62
CA VAL A 85 1.71 -15.62 32.68
C VAL A 85 2.86 -14.92 33.37
N CYS A 86 2.58 -13.96 34.27
CA CYS A 86 3.61 -13.26 35.05
C CYS A 86 4.47 -14.16 35.96
N THR A 87 4.03 -15.39 36.24
CA THR A 87 4.85 -16.37 36.97
C THR A 87 6.01 -16.91 36.14
N GLY A 88 5.90 -16.85 34.80
CA GLY A 88 6.80 -17.50 33.85
C GLY A 88 6.51 -19.00 33.64
N MET A 89 5.56 -19.57 34.39
CA MET A 89 5.26 -21.01 34.38
C MET A 89 4.28 -21.43 33.28
N THR A 90 3.90 -20.54 32.38
CA THR A 90 2.98 -20.87 31.28
C THR A 90 3.70 -21.07 29.93
N GLY A 91 4.95 -20.59 29.84
CA GLY A 91 5.72 -20.53 28.59
C GLY A 91 5.26 -19.45 27.60
N HIS A 92 4.12 -18.79 27.86
CA HIS A 92 3.55 -17.83 26.93
C HIS A 92 4.38 -16.56 26.80
N ASN A 93 4.30 -15.98 25.61
CA ASN A 93 4.69 -14.61 25.31
C ASN A 93 3.47 -13.70 25.40
N GLU A 94 3.67 -12.44 25.80
CA GLU A 94 2.70 -11.38 25.56
C GLU A 94 2.74 -11.02 24.07
N VAL A 95 1.58 -11.11 23.42
CA VAL A 95 1.47 -10.91 21.97
C VAL A 95 0.35 -9.95 21.62
N VAL A 96 0.56 -9.23 20.52
CA VAL A 96 -0.46 -8.45 19.82
C VAL A 96 -0.87 -9.26 18.58
N ARG A 97 -2.17 -9.50 18.42
CA ARG A 97 -2.75 -10.00 17.17
C ARG A 97 -3.35 -8.83 16.40
N ILE A 98 -2.99 -8.73 15.12
CA ILE A 98 -3.42 -7.67 14.21
C ILE A 98 -4.28 -8.31 13.12
N VAL A 99 -5.47 -7.75 12.91
CA VAL A 99 -6.35 -8.06 11.78
C VAL A 99 -6.20 -6.93 10.77
N TYR A 100 -5.88 -7.24 9.52
CA TYR A 100 -5.63 -6.22 8.51
C TYR A 100 -6.05 -6.66 7.10
N PRO A 101 -6.48 -5.71 6.26
CA PRO A 101 -6.75 -5.96 4.84
C PRO A 101 -5.43 -5.95 4.04
N PRO A 102 -4.98 -7.09 3.47
CA PRO A 102 -3.66 -7.25 2.85
C PRO A 102 -3.49 -6.46 1.54
N ASP A 103 -4.59 -5.98 0.94
CA ASP A 103 -4.62 -5.05 -0.21
C ASP A 103 -4.25 -3.60 0.18
N ARG A 104 -4.31 -3.26 1.48
CA ARG A 104 -4.04 -1.90 2.01
C ARG A 104 -2.91 -1.85 3.02
N VAL A 105 -2.65 -2.94 3.74
CA VAL A 105 -1.61 -3.05 4.77
C VAL A 105 -0.72 -4.24 4.42
N SER A 106 0.57 -4.00 4.22
CA SER A 106 1.52 -5.07 3.92
C SER A 106 2.09 -5.68 5.20
N TYR A 107 2.29 -7.01 5.20
CA TYR A 107 2.94 -7.72 6.30
C TYR A 107 4.35 -7.19 6.59
N ALA A 108 5.11 -6.84 5.54
CA ALA A 108 6.42 -6.21 5.66
C ALA A 108 6.35 -4.82 6.35
N GLY A 109 5.27 -4.06 6.14
CA GLY A 109 5.03 -2.80 6.84
C GLY A 109 4.80 -3.00 8.34
N LEU A 110 4.05 -4.05 8.71
CA LEU A 110 3.84 -4.43 10.10
C LEU A 110 5.15 -4.93 10.75
N LEU A 111 5.95 -5.74 10.05
CA LEU A 111 7.27 -6.18 10.50
C LEU A 111 8.24 -5.01 10.69
N ARG A 112 8.20 -4.00 9.81
CA ARG A 112 9.00 -2.79 9.99
C ARG A 112 8.63 -2.09 11.30
N LEU A 113 7.33 -1.87 11.54
CA LEU A 113 6.88 -1.28 12.79
C LEU A 113 7.33 -2.13 13.98
N PHE A 114 7.21 -3.46 13.89
CA PHE A 114 7.71 -4.40 14.91
C PHE A 114 9.20 -4.18 15.22
N TRP A 115 10.08 -4.24 14.21
CA TRP A 115 11.53 -4.09 14.37
C TRP A 115 11.90 -2.74 15.00
N GLU A 116 11.27 -1.66 14.56
CA GLU A 116 11.52 -0.29 15.04
C GLU A 116 10.96 -0.02 16.45
N SER A 117 10.08 -0.91 16.94
CA SER A 117 9.28 -0.66 18.14
C SER A 117 9.83 -1.22 19.43
N HIS A 118 10.89 -2.04 19.39
CA HIS A 118 11.45 -2.70 20.56
C HIS A 118 12.94 -3.02 20.35
N ASP A 119 13.63 -3.49 21.39
CA ASP A 119 14.98 -4.03 21.26
C ASP A 119 14.95 -5.56 21.07
N PRO A 120 15.22 -6.08 19.85
CA PRO A 120 15.14 -7.50 19.57
C PRO A 120 16.34 -8.31 20.06
N THR A 121 17.33 -7.70 20.73
CA THR A 121 18.57 -8.38 21.16
C THR A 121 18.59 -8.70 22.66
N GLN A 122 17.49 -8.49 23.38
CA GLN A 122 17.44 -8.57 24.84
C GLN A 122 17.03 -9.94 25.41
N GLY A 123 16.67 -10.91 24.57
CA GLY A 123 16.28 -12.25 24.98
C GLY A 123 14.97 -12.24 25.76
N MET A 124 15.00 -12.79 26.99
CA MET A 124 13.83 -12.92 27.87
C MET A 124 13.58 -11.63 28.68
N ARG A 125 13.63 -10.49 27.99
CA ARG A 125 13.47 -9.13 28.55
C ARG A 125 13.09 -8.14 27.44
N GLN A 126 12.37 -7.09 27.80
CA GLN A 126 12.28 -5.85 27.03
C GLN A 126 12.37 -4.62 27.95
N GLY A 127 13.45 -3.84 27.82
CA GLY A 127 13.73 -2.71 28.70
C GLY A 127 13.75 -3.12 30.18
N ASN A 128 12.84 -2.57 30.96
CA ASN A 128 12.68 -2.88 32.38
C ASN A 128 11.80 -4.12 32.65
N ASP A 129 11.11 -4.62 31.62
CA ASP A 129 10.20 -5.76 31.74
C ASP A 129 10.99 -7.06 31.57
N VAL A 130 11.19 -7.78 32.69
CA VAL A 130 12.04 -8.99 32.76
C VAL A 130 11.19 -10.25 32.88
N GLY A 131 11.35 -11.18 31.93
CA GLY A 131 10.65 -12.45 31.92
C GLY A 131 10.49 -13.03 30.51
N THR A 132 10.33 -14.35 30.41
CA THR A 132 10.07 -15.05 29.14
C THR A 132 8.85 -14.50 28.41
N GLN A 133 7.87 -13.96 29.13
CA GLN A 133 6.67 -13.38 28.55
C GLN A 133 6.88 -12.04 27.84
N TYR A 134 8.07 -11.44 27.93
CA TYR A 134 8.40 -10.16 27.28
C TYR A 134 9.38 -10.33 26.12
N ARG A 135 9.62 -11.56 25.68
CA ARG A 135 10.58 -11.87 24.62
C ARG A 135 10.13 -11.35 23.27
N SER A 136 11.10 -11.04 22.41
CA SER A 136 10.83 -10.73 21.01
C SER A 136 10.36 -12.00 20.26
N GLY A 137 9.23 -11.92 19.56
CA GLY A 137 8.63 -13.06 18.85
C GLY A 137 7.80 -12.64 17.64
N ILE A 138 7.91 -13.41 16.56
CA ILE A 138 7.10 -13.32 15.34
C ILE A 138 6.41 -14.68 15.14
N TYR A 139 5.09 -14.66 15.17
CA TYR A 139 4.27 -15.88 15.07
C TYR A 139 3.52 -15.87 13.74
N VAL A 140 3.97 -16.72 12.80
CA VAL A 140 3.58 -16.66 11.39
C VAL A 140 2.40 -17.59 11.07
N TYR A 141 1.46 -17.12 10.25
CA TYR A 141 0.27 -17.88 9.86
C TYR A 141 0.44 -18.69 8.56
N ASP A 142 1.46 -18.38 7.76
CA ASP A 142 1.76 -19.07 6.52
C ASP A 142 3.26 -18.95 6.16
N GLU A 143 3.69 -19.74 5.18
CA GLU A 143 5.08 -19.75 4.68
C GLU A 143 5.51 -18.41 4.05
N THR A 144 4.57 -17.61 3.53
CA THR A 144 4.89 -16.28 2.99
C THR A 144 5.30 -15.34 4.11
N GLN A 145 4.57 -15.34 5.23
CA GLN A 145 4.93 -14.58 6.42
C GLN A 145 6.27 -15.04 7.00
N LYS A 146 6.52 -16.35 7.05
CA LYS A 146 7.79 -16.92 7.51
C LYS A 146 8.98 -16.39 6.71
N ALA A 147 8.91 -16.50 5.38
CA ALA A 147 9.98 -16.05 4.49
C ALA A 147 10.26 -14.54 4.64
N ILE A 148 9.22 -13.71 4.75
CA ILE A 148 9.37 -12.25 4.93
C ILE A 148 9.94 -11.94 6.33
N ALA A 149 9.53 -12.67 7.37
CA ALA A 149 10.04 -12.50 8.72
C ALA A 149 11.54 -12.82 8.81
N GLU A 150 11.97 -13.96 8.27
CA GLU A 150 13.38 -14.36 8.22
C GLU A 150 14.23 -13.38 7.40
N GLN A 151 13.73 -12.94 6.25
CA GLN A 151 14.42 -11.95 5.42
C GLN A 151 14.62 -10.63 6.16
N THR A 152 13.57 -10.09 6.78
CA THR A 152 13.65 -8.81 7.50
C THR A 152 14.46 -8.92 8.79
N GLN A 153 14.48 -10.08 9.46
CA GLN A 153 15.37 -10.35 10.59
C GLN A 153 16.85 -10.26 10.17
N GLN A 154 17.24 -10.90 9.06
CA GLN A 154 18.61 -10.83 8.56
C GLN A 154 19.02 -9.39 8.22
N GLN A 155 18.12 -8.62 7.61
CA GLN A 155 18.36 -7.21 7.29
C GLN A 155 18.52 -6.36 8.55
N TYR A 156 17.66 -6.53 9.55
CA TYR A 156 17.77 -5.77 10.79
C TYR A 156 19.00 -6.17 11.60
N GLN A 157 19.37 -7.46 11.59
CA GLN A 157 20.61 -7.92 12.21
C GLN A 157 21.82 -7.20 11.65
N GLN A 158 21.92 -7.03 10.32
CA GLN A 158 23.01 -6.30 9.70
C GLN A 158 23.05 -4.83 10.16
N ALA A 159 21.88 -4.18 10.28
CA ALA A 159 21.79 -2.81 10.76
C ALA A 159 22.24 -2.68 12.23
N LEU A 160 21.78 -3.60 13.09
CA LEU A 160 22.14 -3.65 14.52
C LEU A 160 23.63 -3.94 14.72
N SER A 161 24.20 -4.88 13.98
CA SER A 161 25.63 -5.23 14.08
C SER A 161 26.55 -4.05 13.75
N ARG A 162 26.17 -3.18 12.80
CA ARG A 162 26.94 -1.96 12.48
C ARG A 162 27.00 -0.97 13.64
N GLN A 163 26.10 -1.08 14.61
CA GLN A 163 26.02 -0.21 15.78
C GLN A 163 26.49 -0.90 17.06
N GLY A 164 27.05 -2.10 16.96
CA GLY A 164 27.60 -2.83 18.10
C GLY A 164 26.57 -3.56 18.96
N TYR A 165 25.33 -3.71 18.49
CA TYR A 165 24.34 -4.57 19.14
C TYR A 165 24.68 -6.05 18.98
N SER A 166 24.25 -6.85 19.96
CA SER A 166 24.39 -8.31 19.93
C SER A 166 23.45 -8.96 18.90
N SER A 167 23.53 -10.28 18.77
CA SER A 167 22.62 -11.03 17.90
C SER A 167 21.16 -10.85 18.32
N ILE A 168 20.28 -10.77 17.32
CA ILE A 168 18.84 -10.79 17.47
C ILE A 168 18.43 -12.10 18.15
N THR A 169 17.53 -11.96 19.12
CA THR A 169 16.95 -13.05 19.92
C THR A 169 15.50 -13.34 19.57
N THR A 170 14.96 -12.66 18.55
CA THR A 170 13.59 -12.84 18.07
C THR A 170 13.33 -14.28 17.65
N GLU A 171 12.36 -14.91 18.31
CA GLU A 171 11.82 -16.21 17.92
C GLU A 171 10.92 -16.04 16.69
N ILE A 172 11.12 -16.87 15.66
CA ILE A 172 10.22 -16.96 14.51
C ILE A 172 9.63 -18.37 14.52
N ALA A 173 8.32 -18.48 14.77
CA ALA A 173 7.63 -19.76 14.93
C ALA A 173 6.25 -19.71 14.29
N GLU A 174 5.66 -20.87 13.99
CA GLU A 174 4.27 -20.95 13.54
C GLU A 174 3.32 -20.43 14.62
N ALA A 175 2.26 -19.75 14.20
CA ALA A 175 1.25 -19.21 15.09
C ALA A 175 0.49 -20.35 15.80
N SER A 176 0.78 -20.53 17.09
CA SER A 176 -0.03 -21.35 17.99
C SER A 176 -1.34 -20.65 18.36
N GLU A 177 -2.20 -21.33 19.12
CA GLU A 177 -3.46 -20.76 19.58
C GLU A 177 -3.25 -19.40 20.29
N PHE A 178 -4.15 -18.46 20.01
CA PHE A 178 -4.16 -17.13 20.60
C PHE A 178 -5.19 -17.09 21.72
N TYR A 179 -4.73 -16.91 22.95
CA TYR A 179 -5.60 -16.73 24.11
C TYR A 179 -5.74 -15.24 24.42
N TYR A 180 -6.95 -14.70 24.38
CA TYR A 180 -7.17 -13.31 24.76
C TYR A 180 -6.74 -13.04 26.20
N ALA A 181 -6.07 -11.91 26.41
CA ALA A 181 -5.92 -11.34 27.74
C ALA A 181 -7.25 -10.76 28.23
N GLU A 182 -7.36 -10.50 29.53
CA GLU A 182 -8.53 -9.92 30.17
C GLU A 182 -8.99 -8.62 29.47
N ASP A 183 -10.29 -8.32 29.53
CA ASP A 183 -10.90 -7.17 28.83
C ASP A 183 -10.20 -5.83 29.14
N TYR A 184 -9.74 -5.65 30.38
CA TYR A 184 -9.03 -4.43 30.78
C TYR A 184 -7.64 -4.27 30.13
N HIS A 185 -7.05 -5.34 29.58
CA HIS A 185 -5.80 -5.24 28.82
C HIS A 185 -6.04 -4.76 27.39
N GLN A 186 -7.24 -4.98 26.83
CA GLN A 186 -7.56 -4.65 25.43
C GLN A 186 -7.62 -3.13 25.24
N GLN A 187 -6.78 -2.62 24.34
CA GLN A 187 -6.64 -1.19 24.06
C GLN A 187 -6.46 -0.32 25.32
N TYR A 188 -5.79 -0.84 26.35
CA TYR A 188 -5.68 -0.24 27.67
C TYR A 188 -5.24 1.24 27.66
N LEU A 189 -4.32 1.61 26.77
CA LEU A 189 -3.79 2.98 26.67
C LEU A 189 -4.71 3.96 25.93
N ALA A 190 -5.80 3.51 25.29
CA ALA A 190 -6.76 4.39 24.66
C ALA A 190 -7.56 5.21 25.70
N PRO A 191 -8.23 4.59 26.71
CA PRO A 191 -8.83 5.33 27.81
C PRO A 191 -7.81 5.82 28.85
N ASN A 192 -6.59 5.25 28.90
CA ASN A 192 -5.54 5.62 29.84
C ASN A 192 -4.27 6.14 29.14
N PRO A 193 -4.31 7.34 28.52
CA PRO A 193 -3.21 7.85 27.69
C PRO A 193 -1.91 8.13 28.46
N THR A 194 -1.99 8.31 29.78
CA THR A 194 -0.83 8.48 30.69
C THR A 194 -0.37 7.15 31.31
N GLY A 195 -1.00 6.03 30.95
CA GLY A 195 -0.62 4.70 31.42
C GLY A 195 0.80 4.31 30.98
N PHE A 196 1.48 3.52 31.81
CA PHE A 196 2.83 3.05 31.52
C PHE A 196 2.81 2.06 30.35
N GLY A 197 3.37 2.46 29.20
CA GLY A 197 3.36 1.68 27.95
C GLY A 197 4.58 0.77 27.75
N GLY A 198 5.45 0.57 28.74
CA GLY A 198 6.71 -0.16 28.55
C GLY A 198 7.75 0.65 27.76
N GLY A 199 9.02 0.27 27.89
CA GLY A 199 10.18 1.03 27.41
C GLY A 199 10.18 1.33 25.91
N GLY A 200 10.79 2.46 25.53
CA GLY A 200 11.01 2.80 24.12
C GLY A 200 11.86 1.74 23.41
N GLY A 201 11.64 1.55 22.11
CA GLY A 201 12.46 0.67 21.28
C GLY A 201 13.90 1.16 21.16
N THR A 202 14.73 0.48 20.37
CA THR A 202 16.15 0.83 20.20
C THR A 202 16.40 2.27 19.70
N GLY A 203 15.37 2.95 19.18
CA GLY A 203 15.49 4.26 18.55
C GLY A 203 16.03 4.20 17.13
N PHE A 204 16.25 2.99 16.58
CA PHE A 204 16.76 2.81 15.23
C PHE A 204 15.64 2.44 14.26
N ALA A 205 15.45 3.33 13.28
CA ALA A 205 14.71 2.98 12.09
C ALA A 205 15.39 1.77 11.44
N LEU A 206 14.62 0.74 11.14
CA LEU A 206 15.03 -0.30 10.24
C LEU A 206 15.29 0.43 8.91
N ALA A 207 16.56 0.56 8.55
CA ALA A 207 16.95 0.96 7.21
C ALA A 207 16.62 -0.21 6.26
N LEU A 208 15.34 -0.50 6.08
CA LEU A 208 14.88 -0.94 4.78
C LEU A 208 15.27 0.20 3.86
N PRO A 209 16.06 -0.03 2.80
CA PRO A 209 16.53 1.00 1.88
C PRO A 209 15.49 2.09 1.76
N GLN A 210 15.84 3.29 2.24
CA GLN A 210 14.92 4.42 2.29
C GLN A 210 14.29 4.53 0.89
N ARG A 211 12.99 4.20 0.82
CA ARG A 211 12.13 4.19 -0.37
C ARG A 211 12.47 3.23 -1.52
N GLU A 212 13.67 2.65 -1.63
CA GLU A 212 14.03 1.83 -2.81
C GLU A 212 13.66 0.34 -2.73
N SER A 213 13.34 -0.24 -1.57
CA SER A 213 13.28 -1.72 -1.43
C SER A 213 11.97 -2.32 -0.95
N GLN A 214 11.02 -1.52 -0.45
CA GLN A 214 9.71 -2.01 -0.02
C GLN A 214 8.65 -2.01 -1.13
N MET A 215 8.93 -1.44 -2.31
CA MET A 215 7.98 -1.40 -3.43
C MET A 215 8.07 -2.61 -4.38
N LEU A 216 8.92 -3.61 -4.07
CA LEU A 216 9.59 -4.30 -5.16
C LEU A 216 9.60 -5.83 -5.18
N ILE A 217 9.54 -6.50 -4.04
CA ILE A 217 10.00 -7.91 -4.02
C ILE A 217 8.99 -8.93 -4.57
N LYS A 218 7.74 -8.55 -4.89
CA LYS A 218 6.76 -9.57 -5.37
C LYS A 218 6.79 -9.87 -6.87
N ASN A 219 7.35 -9.02 -7.74
CA ASN A 219 7.29 -9.24 -9.19
C ASN A 219 8.59 -8.99 -9.98
N GLU A 220 9.74 -8.76 -9.32
CA GLU A 220 11.03 -8.60 -10.01
C GLU A 220 11.50 -9.88 -10.73
N THR A 221 10.83 -11.02 -10.57
CA THR A 221 11.14 -12.25 -11.31
C THR A 221 10.56 -12.27 -12.72
N ALA A 222 9.52 -11.47 -13.00
CA ALA A 222 8.92 -11.37 -14.33
C ALA A 222 9.96 -10.89 -15.35
N THR A 223 10.07 -11.58 -16.47
CA THR A 223 10.92 -11.19 -17.60
C THR A 223 10.06 -10.53 -18.67
N LEU A 224 10.66 -9.62 -19.42
CA LEU A 224 10.10 -9.10 -20.66
C LEU A 224 11.08 -9.40 -21.79
N GLU A 225 10.70 -10.34 -22.66
CA GLU A 225 11.54 -10.90 -23.72
C GLU A 225 10.92 -10.65 -25.09
N GLU A 226 11.76 -10.38 -26.11
CA GLU A 226 11.33 -10.06 -27.47
C GLU A 226 10.52 -11.19 -28.12
N GLN A 227 10.78 -12.42 -27.71
CA GLN A 227 10.16 -13.63 -28.25
C GLN A 227 8.74 -13.84 -27.69
N THR A 228 8.47 -13.33 -26.49
CA THR A 228 7.19 -13.52 -25.79
C THR A 228 6.33 -12.27 -25.76
N ALA A 229 6.94 -11.10 -26.00
CA ALA A 229 6.22 -9.84 -26.12
C ALA A 229 5.33 -9.85 -27.37
N GLU A 230 4.17 -9.21 -27.27
CA GLU A 230 3.23 -9.12 -28.38
C GLU A 230 3.84 -8.35 -29.55
N ARG A 231 3.51 -8.75 -30.78
CA ARG A 231 4.04 -8.05 -31.97
C ARG A 231 3.44 -6.65 -32.12
N ASN A 232 2.18 -6.49 -31.73
CA ASN A 232 1.50 -5.21 -31.70
C ASN A 232 1.65 -4.61 -30.29
N PRO A 233 2.20 -3.39 -30.15
CA PRO A 233 2.34 -2.75 -28.85
C PRO A 233 1.02 -2.41 -28.17
N LEU A 234 -0.07 -2.25 -28.92
CA LEU A 234 -1.39 -2.04 -28.32
C LEU A 234 -1.84 -3.28 -27.56
N ASP A 235 -1.62 -4.47 -28.14
CA ASP A 235 -1.95 -5.75 -27.51
C ASP A 235 -1.07 -5.96 -26.27
N GLN A 236 0.23 -5.63 -26.34
CA GLN A 236 1.13 -5.66 -25.19
C GLN A 236 0.66 -4.73 -24.06
N PHE A 237 0.19 -3.52 -24.41
CA PHE A 237 -0.38 -2.58 -23.44
C PHE A 237 -1.66 -3.14 -22.83
N GLY A 238 -2.58 -3.67 -23.65
CA GLY A 238 -3.84 -4.24 -23.20
C GLY A 238 -3.63 -5.39 -22.21
N GLN A 239 -2.73 -6.32 -22.53
CA GLN A 239 -2.36 -7.42 -21.64
C GLN A 239 -1.88 -6.91 -20.27
N TRP A 240 -0.92 -5.99 -20.26
CA TRP A 240 -0.41 -5.45 -18.99
C TRP A 240 -1.46 -4.64 -18.23
N PHE A 241 -2.30 -3.90 -18.94
CA PHE A 241 -3.38 -3.12 -18.35
C PHE A 241 -4.41 -4.02 -17.65
N ASP A 242 -4.80 -5.13 -18.29
CA ASP A 242 -5.70 -6.13 -17.72
C ASP A 242 -5.09 -6.84 -16.51
N GLU A 243 -3.78 -7.12 -16.54
CA GLU A 243 -3.06 -7.61 -15.37
C GLU A 243 -3.11 -6.62 -14.20
N MET A 244 -3.00 -5.31 -14.46
CA MET A 244 -3.14 -4.32 -13.38
C MET A 244 -4.56 -4.26 -12.80
N LEU A 245 -5.58 -4.40 -13.65
CA LEU A 245 -6.97 -4.49 -13.21
C LEU A 245 -7.17 -5.74 -12.32
N GLY A 246 -6.65 -6.89 -12.74
CA GLY A 246 -6.69 -8.14 -11.97
C GLY A 246 -5.89 -8.09 -10.66
N ALA A 247 -4.80 -7.32 -10.61
CA ALA A 247 -3.95 -7.14 -9.43
C ALA A 247 -4.51 -6.11 -8.41
N GLY A 248 -5.73 -5.59 -8.64
CA GLY A 248 -6.41 -4.70 -7.71
C GLY A 248 -5.75 -3.33 -7.54
N PHE A 249 -5.10 -2.80 -8.59
CA PHE A 249 -4.61 -1.42 -8.57
C PHE A 249 -5.77 -0.44 -8.39
N ALA A 250 -5.57 0.58 -7.54
CA ALA A 250 -6.62 1.57 -7.27
C ALA A 250 -6.97 2.40 -8.52
N GLU A 251 -5.95 2.86 -9.26
CA GLU A 251 -6.12 3.67 -10.47
C GLU A 251 -5.10 3.29 -11.56
N PRO A 252 -5.19 2.08 -12.15
CA PRO A 252 -4.23 1.63 -13.18
C PRO A 252 -4.27 2.49 -14.45
N HIS A 253 -5.38 3.22 -14.66
CA HIS A 253 -5.62 4.15 -15.74
C HIS A 253 -5.09 5.57 -15.47
N ALA A 254 -4.54 5.85 -14.29
CA ALA A 254 -3.86 7.11 -14.03
C ALA A 254 -2.51 7.16 -14.77
N MET A 255 -2.29 8.25 -15.50
CA MET A 255 -1.10 8.44 -16.32
C MET A 255 -0.55 9.86 -16.16
N ASN A 256 0.79 9.99 -16.13
CA ASN A 256 1.43 11.28 -16.27
C ASN A 256 1.40 11.69 -17.76
N LEU A 257 0.83 12.85 -18.04
CA LEU A 257 0.79 13.47 -19.35
C LEU A 257 1.80 14.61 -19.41
N ALA A 258 2.87 14.43 -20.18
CA ALA A 258 3.82 15.47 -20.54
C ALA A 258 3.40 16.17 -21.84
N THR A 259 3.38 17.50 -21.81
CA THR A 259 3.11 18.37 -22.96
C THR A 259 4.24 19.37 -23.13
N VAL A 260 4.42 19.86 -24.34
CA VAL A 260 5.45 20.84 -24.68
C VAL A 260 4.80 22.07 -25.30
N GLY A 261 5.12 23.24 -24.75
CA GLY A 261 4.67 24.53 -25.25
C GLY A 261 5.47 24.97 -26.47
N ARG A 262 5.10 26.13 -27.04
CA ARG A 262 5.65 26.60 -28.32
C ARG A 262 7.13 26.96 -28.26
N THR A 263 7.65 27.28 -27.07
CA THR A 263 9.06 27.65 -26.87
C THR A 263 9.91 26.49 -26.38
N GLY A 264 9.34 25.28 -26.30
CA GLY A 264 10.00 24.07 -25.86
C GLY A 264 9.88 23.81 -24.35
N GLU A 265 9.12 24.63 -23.63
CA GLU A 265 8.83 24.42 -22.21
C GLU A 265 8.03 23.14 -22.01
N VAL A 266 8.52 22.24 -21.16
CA VAL A 266 7.86 20.96 -20.87
C VAL A 266 7.14 21.04 -19.54
N THR A 267 5.87 20.66 -19.53
CA THR A 267 5.06 20.55 -18.31
C THR A 267 4.43 19.17 -18.22
N SER A 268 4.20 18.69 -17.00
CA SER A 268 3.54 17.40 -16.78
C SER A 268 2.53 17.44 -15.65
N ARG A 269 1.57 16.52 -15.68
CA ARG A 269 0.52 16.34 -14.65
C ARG A 269 -0.12 14.97 -14.79
N MET A 270 -0.81 14.52 -13.74
CA MET A 270 -1.65 13.33 -13.83
C MET A 270 -2.96 13.62 -14.58
N VAL A 271 -3.35 12.68 -15.44
CA VAL A 271 -4.66 12.59 -16.08
C VAL A 271 -5.12 11.14 -16.05
N LEU A 272 -6.39 10.90 -16.36
CA LEU A 272 -6.97 9.56 -16.38
C LEU A 272 -7.22 9.14 -17.83
N LEU A 273 -6.66 7.99 -18.21
CA LEU A 273 -7.02 7.28 -19.44
C LEU A 273 -8.50 6.89 -19.38
N LYS A 274 -9.25 7.14 -20.47
CA LYS A 274 -10.69 6.82 -20.56
C LYS A 274 -11.02 5.74 -21.56
N SER A 275 -10.26 5.65 -22.65
CA SER A 275 -10.30 4.54 -23.58
C SER A 275 -9.00 4.46 -24.34
N PHE A 276 -8.72 3.28 -24.89
CA PHE A 276 -7.65 3.06 -25.84
C PHE A 276 -8.10 2.02 -26.87
N ASP A 277 -7.70 2.21 -28.12
CA ASP A 277 -8.00 1.35 -29.26
C ASP A 277 -6.89 1.52 -30.31
N GLU A 278 -7.06 0.92 -31.50
CA GLU A 278 -6.12 1.05 -32.62
C GLU A 278 -5.89 2.51 -33.07
N ALA A 279 -6.86 3.40 -32.82
CA ALA A 279 -6.70 4.81 -33.14
C ALA A 279 -5.91 5.57 -32.06
N GLY A 280 -5.88 5.08 -30.82
CA GLY A 280 -4.97 5.56 -29.78
C GLY A 280 -5.63 5.81 -28.43
N PHE A 281 -5.00 6.64 -27.60
CA PHE A 281 -5.29 6.78 -26.17
C PHE A 281 -6.07 8.06 -25.88
N VAL A 282 -7.25 7.95 -25.28
CA VAL A 282 -8.18 9.07 -25.07
C VAL A 282 -8.20 9.52 -23.61
N PHE A 283 -8.11 10.83 -23.41
CA PHE A 283 -8.37 11.50 -22.13
C PHE A 283 -9.15 12.79 -22.35
N PHE A 284 -9.79 13.30 -21.29
CA PHE A 284 -10.66 14.48 -21.36
C PHE A 284 -10.11 15.63 -20.53
N THR A 285 -10.27 16.85 -21.03
CA THR A 285 -9.76 18.04 -20.36
C THR A 285 -10.51 19.30 -20.76
N ASN A 286 -10.19 20.41 -20.10
CA ASN A 286 -10.64 21.74 -20.50
C ASN A 286 -9.70 22.28 -21.60
N TYR A 287 -10.24 22.64 -22.75
CA TYR A 287 -9.51 23.15 -23.91
C TYR A 287 -8.80 24.49 -23.67
N ASN A 288 -9.17 25.21 -22.61
CA ASN A 288 -8.53 26.47 -22.23
C ASN A 288 -7.38 26.27 -21.23
N SER A 289 -7.17 25.06 -20.72
CA SER A 289 -6.10 24.76 -19.76
C SER A 289 -4.71 24.86 -20.39
N SER A 290 -3.67 25.07 -19.58
CA SER A 290 -2.28 25.19 -20.07
C SER A 290 -1.85 23.98 -20.92
N LYS A 291 -2.21 22.76 -20.49
CA LYS A 291 -1.89 21.54 -21.26
C LYS A 291 -2.57 21.53 -22.64
N ALA A 292 -3.80 22.04 -22.74
CA ALA A 292 -4.53 22.06 -24.01
C ALA A 292 -3.97 23.13 -24.96
N GLN A 293 -3.45 24.23 -24.41
CA GLN A 293 -2.70 25.25 -25.15
C GLN A 293 -1.40 24.65 -25.72
N ASP A 294 -0.64 23.91 -24.91
CA ASP A 294 0.55 23.16 -25.37
C ASP A 294 0.18 22.20 -26.52
N LEU A 295 -0.84 21.36 -26.31
CA LEU A 295 -1.31 20.38 -27.30
C LEU A 295 -1.78 21.03 -28.60
N HIS A 296 -2.44 22.20 -28.51
CA HIS A 296 -2.83 22.95 -29.69
C HIS A 296 -1.59 23.46 -30.47
N ALA A 297 -0.58 23.93 -29.75
CA ALA A 297 0.62 24.51 -30.35
C ALA A 297 1.54 23.47 -31.01
N THR A 298 1.73 22.32 -30.36
CA THR A 298 2.78 21.36 -30.77
C THR A 298 2.25 20.03 -31.27
N ARG A 299 0.97 19.71 -30.98
CA ARG A 299 0.32 18.44 -31.36
C ARG A 299 1.13 17.22 -30.91
N ALA A 300 1.93 17.33 -29.86
CA ALA A 300 2.81 16.27 -29.37
C ALA A 300 2.61 16.08 -27.86
N ALA A 301 2.61 14.82 -27.43
CA ALA A 301 2.56 14.48 -26.01
C ALA A 301 3.27 13.16 -25.73
N ALA A 302 3.60 12.96 -24.46
CA ALA A 302 4.01 11.67 -23.94
C ALA A 302 3.18 11.28 -22.71
N LEU A 303 2.86 9.99 -22.63
CA LEU A 303 2.24 9.34 -21.49
C LEU A 303 3.28 8.53 -20.75
N CYS A 304 3.19 8.51 -19.43
CA CYS A 304 3.93 7.59 -18.58
C CYS A 304 2.99 6.96 -17.56
N PHE A 305 2.87 5.64 -17.61
CA PHE A 305 2.19 4.80 -16.63
C PHE A 305 3.24 4.21 -15.69
N TRP A 306 3.02 4.32 -14.38
CA TRP A 306 3.85 3.68 -13.37
C TRP A 306 2.99 2.74 -12.52
N TRP A 307 3.29 1.45 -12.61
CA TRP A 307 2.59 0.40 -11.87
C TRP A 307 3.57 -0.26 -10.89
N ASP A 308 3.67 0.37 -9.72
CA ASP A 308 4.62 0.00 -8.66
C ASP A 308 4.51 -1.47 -8.23
N ARG A 309 3.30 -2.02 -8.04
CA ARG A 309 3.13 -3.39 -7.51
C ARG A 309 3.65 -4.50 -8.44
N LEU A 310 3.57 -4.32 -9.77
CA LEU A 310 4.13 -5.26 -10.75
C LEU A 310 5.50 -4.79 -11.27
N TYR A 311 5.99 -3.66 -10.78
CA TYR A 311 7.23 -3.02 -11.17
C TYR A 311 7.38 -2.82 -12.67
N ARG A 312 6.33 -2.24 -13.26
CA ARG A 312 6.23 -1.95 -14.69
C ARG A 312 6.07 -0.47 -14.95
N GLN A 313 6.65 -0.03 -16.05
CA GLN A 313 6.41 1.28 -16.62
C GLN A 313 6.06 1.13 -18.09
N VAL A 314 5.10 1.93 -18.56
CA VAL A 314 4.81 2.07 -19.98
C VAL A 314 4.92 3.53 -20.36
N ARG A 315 5.77 3.84 -21.33
CA ARG A 315 5.89 5.17 -21.93
C ARG A 315 5.33 5.12 -23.33
N ILE A 316 4.48 6.08 -23.67
CA ILE A 316 3.87 6.19 -25.00
C ILE A 316 4.10 7.62 -25.48
N SER A 317 4.58 7.80 -26.70
CA SER A 317 4.68 9.13 -27.29
C SER A 317 4.07 9.15 -28.68
N GLY A 318 3.51 10.30 -29.06
CA GLY A 318 2.76 10.38 -30.29
C GLY A 318 2.19 11.77 -30.57
N ARG A 319 1.49 11.85 -31.70
CA ARG A 319 0.75 13.05 -32.09
C ARG A 319 -0.57 13.12 -31.36
N VAL A 320 -1.12 14.32 -31.18
CA VAL A 320 -2.37 14.54 -30.45
C VAL A 320 -3.40 15.24 -31.32
N GLU A 321 -4.63 14.73 -31.28
CA GLU A 321 -5.77 15.26 -32.00
C GLU A 321 -6.99 15.39 -31.09
N LYS A 322 -7.87 16.35 -31.37
CA LYS A 322 -9.16 16.41 -30.68
C LYS A 322 -10.05 15.30 -31.20
N ILE A 323 -10.77 14.63 -30.31
CA ILE A 323 -11.82 13.70 -30.73
C ILE A 323 -13.05 14.47 -31.24
N PRO A 324 -13.92 13.85 -32.03
CA PRO A 324 -15.20 14.46 -32.43
C PRO A 324 -15.98 15.06 -31.26
N ALA A 325 -16.66 16.18 -31.50
CA ALA A 325 -17.47 16.85 -30.48
C ALA A 325 -18.63 15.97 -29.98
N ALA A 326 -19.17 15.10 -30.84
CA ALA A 326 -20.20 14.13 -30.48
C ALA A 326 -19.71 13.16 -29.40
N ASP A 327 -18.52 12.57 -29.59
CA ASP A 327 -17.88 11.66 -28.63
C ASP A 327 -17.60 12.38 -27.30
N SER A 328 -17.22 13.66 -27.37
CA SER A 328 -17.05 14.49 -26.17
C SER A 328 -18.36 14.72 -25.43
N ALA A 329 -19.44 15.02 -26.14
CA ALA A 329 -20.76 15.21 -25.55
C ALA A 329 -21.34 13.90 -24.98
N GLU A 330 -21.09 12.77 -25.64
CA GLU A 330 -21.48 11.44 -25.13
C GLU A 330 -20.76 11.12 -23.81
N TYR A 331 -19.44 11.22 -23.78
CA TYR A 331 -18.69 10.98 -22.55
C TYR A 331 -19.01 12.02 -21.47
N PHE A 332 -19.28 13.28 -21.81
CA PHE A 332 -19.72 14.28 -20.83
C PHE A 332 -21.01 13.85 -20.12
N ARG A 333 -22.01 13.39 -20.88
CA ARG A 333 -23.31 12.94 -20.34
C ARG A 333 -23.19 11.76 -19.39
N SER A 334 -22.22 10.85 -19.59
CA SER A 334 -22.02 9.69 -18.72
C SER A 334 -21.34 10.03 -17.39
N ARG A 335 -20.73 11.22 -17.26
CA ARG A 335 -20.05 11.62 -16.03
C ARG A 335 -21.04 11.86 -14.89
N PRO A 336 -20.65 11.63 -13.62
CA PRO A 336 -21.46 12.02 -12.47
C PRO A 336 -21.85 13.48 -12.54
N ARG A 337 -23.08 13.80 -12.14
CA ARG A 337 -23.64 15.16 -12.23
C ARG A 337 -22.75 16.23 -11.57
N GLY A 338 -22.17 15.91 -10.41
CA GLY A 338 -21.24 16.82 -9.73
C GLY A 338 -19.96 17.08 -10.55
N SER A 339 -19.47 16.10 -11.30
CA SER A 339 -18.33 16.27 -12.21
C SER A 339 -18.67 17.10 -13.44
N GLN A 340 -19.90 16.99 -13.95
CA GLN A 340 -20.41 17.85 -15.03
C GLN A 340 -20.46 19.32 -14.56
N LEU A 341 -21.08 19.58 -13.40
CA LEU A 341 -21.16 20.92 -12.80
C LEU A 341 -19.76 21.49 -12.51
N GLY A 342 -18.86 20.69 -11.92
CA GLY A 342 -17.50 21.12 -11.63
C GLY A 342 -16.70 21.50 -12.88
N THR A 343 -17.01 20.89 -14.04
CA THR A 343 -16.42 21.29 -15.31
C THR A 343 -16.90 22.68 -15.75
N LEU A 344 -18.18 23.00 -15.61
CA LEU A 344 -18.69 24.34 -15.95
C LEU A 344 -18.26 25.41 -14.94
N ALA A 345 -18.13 25.05 -13.66
CA ALA A 345 -17.78 25.98 -12.58
C ALA A 345 -16.30 26.43 -12.63
N SER A 346 -15.42 25.64 -13.24
CA SER A 346 -13.97 25.85 -13.18
C SER A 346 -13.37 26.30 -14.51
N GLN A 347 -12.69 27.45 -14.50
CA GLN A 347 -11.77 27.86 -15.54
C GLN A 347 -10.39 27.24 -15.28
N GLN A 348 -10.23 25.97 -15.64
CA GLN A 348 -9.04 25.18 -15.32
C GLN A 348 -7.74 25.90 -15.73
N SER A 349 -6.79 25.98 -14.79
CA SER A 349 -5.47 26.63 -14.93
C SER A 349 -5.44 28.16 -14.84
N GLN A 350 -6.58 28.83 -14.62
CA GLN A 350 -6.61 30.27 -14.33
C GLN A 350 -6.39 30.55 -12.84
N VAL A 351 -5.79 31.71 -12.54
CA VAL A 351 -5.68 32.22 -11.17
C VAL A 351 -7.05 32.71 -10.72
N ILE A 352 -7.48 32.28 -9.54
CA ILE A 352 -8.69 32.75 -8.87
C ILE A 352 -8.31 33.43 -7.56
N GLU A 353 -9.16 34.32 -7.06
CA GLU A 353 -8.93 35.03 -5.80
C GLU A 353 -8.85 34.05 -4.62
N ASP A 354 -9.89 33.22 -4.46
CA ASP A 354 -9.94 32.15 -3.46
C ASP A 354 -10.99 31.07 -3.85
N TYR A 355 -11.17 30.09 -2.97
CA TYR A 355 -12.06 28.95 -3.19
C TYR A 355 -13.55 29.32 -3.29
N SER A 356 -13.98 30.45 -2.71
CA SER A 356 -15.38 30.88 -2.70
C SER A 356 -15.92 31.18 -4.11
N VAL A 357 -15.03 31.56 -5.05
CA VAL A 357 -15.37 31.75 -6.46
C VAL A 357 -15.91 30.46 -7.07
N LEU A 358 -15.27 29.32 -6.78
CA LEU A 358 -15.68 28.01 -7.28
C LEU A 358 -16.95 27.52 -6.60
N GLU A 359 -17.06 27.71 -5.28
CA GLU A 359 -18.23 27.29 -4.50
C GLU A 359 -19.49 28.03 -4.96
N LYS A 360 -19.41 29.35 -5.13
CA LYS A 360 -20.50 30.17 -5.65
C LYS A 360 -20.91 29.74 -7.06
N ALA A 361 -19.95 29.61 -7.97
CA ALA A 361 -20.22 29.18 -9.35
C ALA A 361 -20.88 27.79 -9.38
N TYR A 362 -20.43 26.86 -8.55
CA TYR A 362 -21.00 25.52 -8.44
C TYR A 362 -22.43 25.54 -7.92
N GLN A 363 -22.72 26.31 -6.87
CA GLN A 363 -24.07 26.46 -6.31
C GLN A 363 -25.04 27.09 -7.33
N ASP A 364 -24.62 28.16 -8.01
CA ASP A 364 -25.42 28.82 -9.05
C ASP A 364 -25.76 27.85 -10.19
N LEU A 365 -24.79 27.03 -10.63
CA LEU A 365 -25.00 26.01 -11.66
C LEU A 365 -25.88 24.86 -11.16
N GLN A 366 -25.76 24.46 -9.89
CA GLN A 366 -26.58 23.43 -9.29
C GLN A 366 -28.06 23.84 -9.27
N GLN A 367 -28.35 25.09 -8.92
CA GLN A 367 -29.70 25.67 -8.96
C GLN A 367 -30.20 25.79 -10.41
N ARG A 368 -29.39 26.40 -11.29
CA ARG A 368 -29.74 26.63 -12.70
C ARG A 368 -30.14 25.36 -13.43
N TYR A 369 -29.40 24.27 -13.19
CA TYR A 369 -29.65 22.99 -13.85
C TYR A 369 -30.49 22.03 -13.01
N GLN A 370 -31.11 22.44 -11.90
CA GLN A 370 -31.88 21.51 -11.07
C GLN A 370 -32.98 20.81 -11.89
N GLY A 371 -32.94 19.47 -11.94
CA GLY A 371 -33.88 18.66 -12.74
C GLY A 371 -33.70 18.75 -14.26
N GLN A 372 -32.66 19.43 -14.75
CA GLN A 372 -32.38 19.61 -16.17
C GLN A 372 -31.09 18.89 -16.60
N GLU A 373 -30.96 18.59 -17.89
CA GLU A 373 -29.71 18.11 -18.48
C GLU A 373 -28.67 19.24 -18.53
N ILE A 374 -27.41 18.91 -18.27
CA ILE A 374 -26.29 19.87 -18.34
C ILE A 374 -25.64 19.69 -19.73
N PRO A 375 -25.65 20.71 -20.59
CA PRO A 375 -25.01 20.59 -21.90
C PRO A 375 -23.50 20.48 -21.74
N CYS A 376 -22.87 19.69 -22.62
CA CYS A 376 -21.41 19.66 -22.73
C CYS A 376 -20.91 21.04 -23.18
N PRO A 377 -20.03 21.70 -22.42
CA PRO A 377 -19.56 23.03 -22.79
C PRO A 377 -18.54 22.97 -23.93
N GLU A 378 -18.54 23.96 -24.82
CA GLU A 378 -17.64 24.02 -26.00
C GLU A 378 -16.14 24.02 -25.64
N HIS A 379 -15.80 24.51 -24.46
CA HIS A 379 -14.43 24.56 -23.95
C HIS A 379 -13.96 23.26 -23.29
N TRP A 380 -14.72 22.17 -23.40
CA TRP A 380 -14.36 20.88 -22.80
C TRP A 380 -14.51 19.74 -23.80
N GLY A 381 -13.62 18.76 -23.71
CA GLY A 381 -13.74 17.52 -24.47
C GLY A 381 -12.48 16.69 -24.48
N GLY A 382 -12.43 15.73 -25.41
CA GLY A 382 -11.39 14.71 -25.46
C GLY A 382 -10.24 15.04 -26.40
N TYR A 383 -9.05 14.56 -26.03
CA TYR A 383 -7.91 14.43 -26.92
C TYR A 383 -7.56 12.95 -27.06
N ARG A 384 -7.13 12.56 -28.26
CA ARG A 384 -6.57 11.26 -28.59
C ARG A 384 -5.08 11.41 -28.89
N ILE A 385 -4.28 10.58 -28.24
CA ILE A 385 -2.84 10.45 -28.52
C ILE A 385 -2.68 9.25 -29.45
N ILE A 386 -2.19 9.51 -30.66
CA ILE A 386 -1.93 8.51 -31.70
C ILE A 386 -0.46 8.13 -31.60
N PRO A 387 -0.13 6.93 -31.08
CA PRO A 387 1.24 6.58 -30.75
C PRO A 387 2.12 6.41 -31.99
N SER A 388 3.33 6.94 -31.93
CA SER A 388 4.42 6.59 -32.86
C SER A 388 5.51 5.76 -32.16
N GLN A 389 5.47 5.68 -30.82
CA GLN A 389 6.40 4.90 -30.03
C GLN A 389 5.78 4.43 -28.72
N TYR A 390 6.13 3.20 -28.34
CA TYR A 390 5.93 2.64 -27.00
C TYR A 390 7.27 2.21 -26.43
N GLU A 391 7.42 2.32 -25.12
CA GLU A 391 8.50 1.69 -24.36
C GLU A 391 7.90 0.99 -23.16
N PHE A 392 8.10 -0.33 -23.10
CA PHE A 392 7.74 -1.19 -21.99
C PHE A 392 9.00 -1.44 -21.17
N TRP A 393 8.89 -1.18 -19.87
CA TRP A 393 9.96 -1.38 -18.92
C TRP A 393 9.46 -2.34 -17.84
N GLN A 394 10.21 -3.40 -17.61
CA GLN A 394 9.99 -4.38 -16.55
C GLN A 394 11.25 -4.39 -15.68
N GLY A 395 11.09 -4.06 -14.40
CA GLY A 395 12.26 -4.00 -13.56
C GLY A 395 12.73 -5.37 -13.07
N ARG A 396 14.01 -5.44 -12.70
CA ARG A 396 14.79 -6.66 -12.45
C ARG A 396 15.63 -6.45 -11.19
N PRO A 397 15.91 -7.49 -10.37
CA PRO A 397 16.56 -7.33 -9.07
C PRO A 397 18.00 -6.82 -9.18
N ASN A 398 18.68 -7.18 -10.28
CA ASN A 398 20.06 -6.81 -10.55
C ASN A 398 20.21 -5.43 -11.22
N ARG A 399 19.12 -4.67 -11.35
CA ARG A 399 19.04 -3.38 -12.08
C ARG A 399 19.33 -3.45 -13.58
N LEU A 400 19.53 -4.65 -14.14
CA LEU A 400 19.56 -4.87 -15.58
C LEU A 400 18.13 -5.01 -16.09
N HIS A 401 17.38 -3.91 -16.06
CA HIS A 401 15.96 -3.85 -16.40
C HIS A 401 15.69 -4.27 -17.86
N ASP A 402 14.57 -4.95 -18.07
CA ASP A 402 14.13 -5.26 -19.42
C ASP A 402 13.43 -4.04 -20.01
N ARG A 403 13.88 -3.62 -21.20
CA ARG A 403 13.34 -2.45 -21.91
C ARG A 403 13.09 -2.82 -23.36
N LEU A 404 11.82 -2.90 -23.74
CA LEU A 404 11.41 -3.13 -25.13
C LEU A 404 10.76 -1.88 -25.69
N ARG A 405 11.25 -1.42 -26.83
CA ARG A 405 10.76 -0.26 -27.56
C ARG A 405 10.10 -0.71 -28.85
N TYR A 406 8.88 -0.25 -29.06
CA TYR A 406 8.19 -0.33 -30.34
C TYR A 406 8.23 1.04 -31.00
N SER A 407 8.74 1.13 -32.22
CA SER A 407 8.71 2.37 -33.01
C SER A 407 7.97 2.14 -34.32
N LEU A 408 7.04 3.03 -34.65
CA LEU A 408 6.30 2.98 -35.90
C LEU A 408 7.23 3.39 -37.04
N THR A 409 7.38 2.52 -38.03
CA THR A 409 8.22 2.77 -39.20
C THR A 409 7.49 3.58 -40.26
N ALA A 410 8.21 4.06 -41.28
CA ALA A 410 7.61 4.75 -42.42
C ALA A 410 6.67 3.85 -43.26
N ALA A 411 6.77 2.53 -43.12
CA ALA A 411 5.88 1.56 -43.75
C ALA A 411 4.63 1.24 -42.90
N GLU A 412 4.40 2.00 -41.82
CA GLU A 412 3.32 1.80 -40.84
C GLU A 412 3.37 0.46 -40.09
N GLU A 413 4.56 -0.15 -40.04
CA GLU A 413 4.82 -1.37 -39.27
C GLU A 413 5.53 -1.04 -37.94
N TRP A 414 5.23 -1.82 -36.89
CA TRP A 414 5.91 -1.70 -35.60
C TRP A 414 7.23 -2.46 -35.58
N LYS A 415 8.32 -1.73 -35.34
CA LYS A 415 9.65 -2.31 -35.11
C LYS A 415 9.88 -2.48 -33.61
N LEU A 416 10.13 -3.71 -33.17
CA LEU A 416 10.50 -4.06 -31.80
C LEU A 416 12.03 -4.09 -31.61
N GLU A 417 12.53 -3.41 -30.58
CA GLU A 417 13.95 -3.34 -30.25
C GLU A 417 14.15 -3.37 -28.73
N ARG A 418 15.19 -4.07 -28.26
CA ARG A 418 15.64 -3.97 -26.86
C ARG A 418 16.54 -2.77 -26.66
N LEU A 419 16.34 -2.09 -25.54
CA LEU A 419 17.19 -1.00 -25.07
C LEU A 419 18.06 -1.47 -23.90
N SER A 420 19.24 -0.87 -23.77
CA SER A 420 20.04 -1.03 -22.55
C SER A 420 19.30 -0.41 -21.36
N PRO A 421 19.31 -1.06 -20.18
CA PRO A 421 18.86 -0.45 -18.93
C PRO A 421 19.68 0.78 -18.56
#